data_AF-A0A9Q1CC23-F1
#
_entry.id   AF-A0A9Q1CC23-F1
#
_cell.length_a   1.000
_cell.length_b   1.000
_cell.length_c   1.000
_cell.angle_alpha   90.00
_cell.angle_beta   90.00
_cell.angle_gamma   90.00
#
_symmetry.space_group_name_H-M   'P 1'
#
loop_
_entity.id
_entity.type
_entity.pdbx_description
1 polymer ?
#
loop_
_entity_poly.entity_id
_entity_poly.type
_entity_poly.pdbx_seq_one_letter_code
_entity_poly.pdbx_strand_id
1 'polypeptide(L)'
;MQVNETCQKYFRPENCAYLTLPTVNPPIWDNLPTKTRSMGLKIQRCQKPLVKGKTAVAKAFEKRGIDEKEQDAVALLANAVFEINMLPKELIKPEINA
;
A
#
# COMPACT_ATOMS: atom_id res chain seq x y z
N MET A 1 -19.05 7.59 3.90
CA MET A 1 -18.02 7.84 2.86
C MET A 1 -17.59 6.49 2.29
N GLN A 2 -17.78 6.22 0.99
CA GLN A 2 -17.39 4.93 0.40
C GLN A 2 -15.88 4.92 0.07
N VAL A 3 -15.12 4.05 0.74
CA VAL A 3 -13.65 3.97 0.61
C VAL A 3 -13.20 3.70 -0.84
N ASN A 4 -13.94 2.87 -1.57
CA ASN A 4 -13.58 2.54 -2.96
C ASN A 4 -13.72 3.74 -3.91
N GLU A 5 -14.80 4.52 -3.80
CA GLU A 5 -15.01 5.74 -4.60
C GLU A 5 -13.92 6.78 -4.30
N THR A 6 -13.58 6.96 -3.02
CA THR A 6 -12.51 7.88 -2.61
C THR A 6 -11.14 7.44 -3.16
N CYS A 7 -10.86 6.14 -3.19
CA CYS A 7 -9.59 5.61 -3.71
C CYS A 7 -9.39 5.88 -5.22
N GLN A 8 -10.48 5.99 -6.00
CA GLN A 8 -10.39 6.25 -7.45
C GLN A 8 -9.97 7.68 -7.78
N LYS A 9 -10.15 8.63 -6.84
CA LYS A 9 -9.80 10.05 -7.03
C LYS A 9 -8.28 10.30 -6.99
N TYR A 10 -7.53 9.43 -6.33
CA TYR A 10 -6.11 9.66 -6.06
C TYR A 10 -5.22 8.77 -6.91
N PHE A 11 -4.76 9.33 -8.03
CA PHE A 11 -3.78 8.69 -8.90
C PHE A 11 -2.35 8.89 -8.41
N ARG A 12 -1.52 7.87 -8.64
CA ARG A 12 -0.08 7.88 -8.35
C ARG A 12 0.59 9.08 -9.04
N PRO A 13 1.41 9.87 -8.34
CA PRO A 13 2.25 10.91 -8.96
C PRO A 13 3.30 10.31 -9.89
N GLU A 14 3.62 10.98 -10.99
CA GLU A 14 4.59 10.48 -11.99
C GLU A 14 6.00 10.31 -11.41
N ASN A 15 6.40 11.22 -10.52
CA ASN A 15 7.70 11.18 -9.83
C ASN A 15 7.79 10.13 -8.71
N CYS A 16 6.72 9.39 -8.40
CA CYS A 16 6.68 8.40 -7.32
C CYS A 16 6.22 7.03 -7.84
N ALA A 17 7.02 6.42 -8.73
CA ALA A 17 6.69 5.14 -9.36
C ALA A 17 6.35 4.03 -8.35
N TYR A 18 7.01 4.02 -7.19
CA TYR A 18 6.81 3.02 -6.14
C TYR A 18 5.60 3.27 -5.23
N LEU A 19 4.87 4.38 -5.41
CA LEU A 19 3.61 4.63 -4.72
C LEU A 19 2.46 3.88 -5.39
N THR A 20 2.59 2.55 -5.43
CA THR A 20 1.65 1.63 -6.04
C THR A 20 1.29 0.52 -5.06
N LEU A 21 0.23 -0.20 -5.37
CA LEU A 21 -0.13 -1.39 -4.62
C LEU A 21 0.81 -2.54 -4.97
N PRO A 22 1.20 -3.37 -3.98
CA PRO A 22 1.90 -4.61 -4.26
C PRO A 22 1.07 -5.50 -5.20
N THR A 23 1.68 -5.93 -6.30
CA THR A 23 1.11 -6.94 -7.19
C THR A 23 1.64 -8.32 -6.81
N VAL A 24 0.87 -9.35 -7.12
CA VAL A 24 1.26 -10.75 -6.92
C VAL A 24 1.71 -11.35 -8.24
N ASN A 25 2.70 -12.24 -8.18
CA ASN A 25 3.09 -13.06 -9.32
C ASN A 25 2.04 -14.20 -9.45
N PRO A 26 1.31 -14.33 -10.59
CA PRO A 26 0.20 -15.28 -10.69
C PRO A 26 0.62 -16.76 -10.48
N PRO A 27 1.68 -17.28 -11.13
CA PRO A 27 2.21 -18.61 -10.81
C PRO A 27 2.49 -18.87 -9.33
N ILE A 28 3.05 -17.90 -8.61
CA ILE A 28 3.27 -18.04 -7.16
C ILE A 28 1.92 -18.06 -6.45
N TRP A 29 1.06 -17.07 -6.75
CA TRP A 29 -0.23 -16.88 -6.11
C TRP A 29 -1.14 -18.10 -6.22
N ASP A 30 -1.23 -18.71 -7.39
CA ASP A 30 -2.13 -19.83 -7.65
C ASP A 30 -1.72 -21.11 -6.91
N ASN A 31 -0.42 -21.25 -6.61
CA ASN A 31 0.13 -22.37 -5.84
C ASN A 31 0.09 -22.15 -4.31
N LEU A 32 -0.32 -20.97 -3.83
CA LEU A 32 -0.40 -20.71 -2.38
C LEU A 32 -1.60 -21.42 -1.73
N PRO A 33 -1.45 -21.88 -0.47
CA PRO A 33 -2.58 -22.37 0.31
C PRO A 33 -3.71 -21.33 0.41
N THR A 34 -4.96 -21.80 0.40
CA THR A 34 -6.15 -20.93 0.49
C THR A 34 -6.11 -20.02 1.73
N LYS A 35 -5.57 -20.50 2.85
CA LYS A 35 -5.37 -19.72 4.08
C LYS A 35 -4.44 -18.52 3.84
N THR A 36 -3.30 -18.76 3.20
CA THR A 36 -2.28 -17.76 2.87
C THR A 36 -2.82 -16.73 1.88
N ARG A 37 -3.53 -17.17 0.83
CA ARG A 37 -4.23 -16.27 -0.11
C ARG A 37 -5.26 -15.39 0.59
N SER A 38 -6.10 -15.97 1.44
CA SER A 38 -7.14 -15.25 2.19
C SER A 38 -6.55 -14.16 3.09
N MET A 39 -5.46 -14.47 3.80
CA MET A 39 -4.77 -13.48 4.63
C MET A 39 -4.10 -12.38 3.77
N GLY A 40 -3.44 -12.74 2.66
CA GLY A 40 -2.90 -11.78 1.71
C GLY A 40 -3.94 -10.80 1.17
N LEU A 41 -5.14 -11.28 0.83
CA LEU A 41 -6.26 -10.45 0.40
C LEU A 41 -6.74 -9.49 1.50
N LYS A 42 -6.76 -9.92 2.77
CA LYS A 42 -7.10 -9.04 3.90
C LYS A 42 -6.08 -7.92 4.05
N ILE A 43 -4.79 -8.22 3.93
CA ILE A 43 -3.72 -7.21 3.97
C ILE A 43 -3.87 -6.22 2.81
N GLN A 44 -4.11 -6.70 1.58
CA GLN A 44 -4.30 -5.83 0.41
C GLN A 44 -5.50 -4.87 0.57
N ARG A 45 -6.58 -5.29 1.24
CA ARG A 45 -7.73 -4.42 1.55
C ARG A 45 -7.34 -3.24 2.43
N CYS A 46 -6.32 -3.39 3.29
CA CYS A 46 -5.79 -2.30 4.11
C CYS A 46 -4.77 -1.45 3.34
N GLN A 47 -3.92 -2.07 2.50
CA GLN A 47 -2.90 -1.38 1.70
C GLN A 47 -3.53 -0.37 0.72
N LYS A 48 -4.61 -0.76 0.05
CA LYS A 48 -5.29 0.09 -0.95
C LYS A 48 -5.67 1.48 -0.42
N PRO A 49 -6.48 1.61 0.63
CA PRO A 49 -6.83 2.92 1.17
C PRO A 49 -5.63 3.66 1.76
N LEU A 50 -4.65 2.97 2.36
CA LEU A 50 -3.47 3.63 2.94
C LEU A 50 -2.57 4.29 1.87
N VAL A 51 -2.27 3.57 0.78
CA VAL A 51 -1.49 4.13 -0.34
C VAL A 51 -2.22 5.32 -0.96
N LYS A 52 -3.54 5.22 -1.13
CA LYS A 52 -4.38 6.31 -1.68
C LYS A 52 -4.46 7.51 -0.74
N GLY A 53 -4.62 7.28 0.56
CA GLY A 53 -4.64 8.33 1.59
C GLY A 53 -3.31 9.09 1.64
N LYS A 54 -2.18 8.38 1.67
CA LYS A 54 -0.85 9.03 1.61
C LYS A 54 -0.67 9.85 0.33
N THR A 55 -1.14 9.34 -0.81
CA THR A 55 -1.12 10.08 -2.08
C THR A 55 -1.94 11.37 -1.98
N ALA A 56 -3.13 11.33 -1.37
CA ALA A 56 -3.97 12.50 -1.16
C ALA A 56 -3.28 13.54 -0.28
N VAL A 57 -2.69 13.11 0.84
CA VAL A 57 -1.95 13.97 1.77
C VAL A 57 -0.76 14.64 1.07
N ALA A 58 0.05 13.87 0.34
CA ALA A 58 1.18 14.43 -0.42
C ALA A 58 0.73 15.51 -1.43
N LYS A 59 -0.36 15.26 -2.17
CA LYS A 59 -0.93 16.25 -3.11
C LYS A 59 -1.51 17.48 -2.42
N ALA A 60 -1.99 17.36 -1.18
CA ALA A 60 -2.50 18.49 -0.41
C ALA A 60 -1.37 19.47 -0.02
N PHE A 61 -0.16 18.97 0.24
CA PHE A 61 0.99 19.78 0.63
C PHE A 61 1.74 20.39 -0.56
N GLU A 62 1.64 19.79 -1.75
CA GLU A 62 2.32 20.25 -2.97
C GLU A 62 2.09 21.75 -3.27
N LYS A 63 0.90 22.29 -2.94
CA LYS A 63 0.54 23.68 -3.24
C LYS A 63 0.95 24.72 -2.20
N ARG A 64 1.23 24.33 -0.95
CA ARG A 64 1.46 25.28 0.16
C ARG A 64 2.80 25.08 0.88
N GLY A 65 3.60 24.11 0.44
CA GLY A 65 4.74 23.65 1.21
C GLY A 65 4.31 22.77 2.39
N ILE A 66 5.30 22.19 3.05
CA ILE A 66 5.10 21.27 4.19
C ILE A 66 5.82 21.86 5.39
N ASP A 67 5.18 21.87 6.55
CA ASP A 67 5.87 22.18 7.81
C ASP A 67 6.56 20.92 8.38
N GLU A 68 7.40 21.11 9.41
CA GLU A 68 8.16 20.01 10.02
C GLU A 68 7.26 18.88 10.57
N LYS A 69 6.14 19.22 11.21
CA LYS A 69 5.21 18.23 11.78
C LYS A 69 4.49 17.44 10.70
N GLU A 70 4.11 18.12 9.61
CA GLU A 70 3.47 17.52 8.45
C GLU A 70 4.44 16.61 7.70
N GLN A 71 5.71 17.00 7.62
CA GLN A 71 6.77 16.18 7.05
C GLN A 71 7.00 14.92 7.88
N ASP A 72 7.08 15.04 9.21
CA ASP A 72 7.19 13.90 10.12
C ASP A 72 5.97 12.98 10.02
N ALA A 73 4.77 13.53 9.97
CA ALA A 73 3.54 12.76 9.79
C ALA A 73 3.55 11.96 8.49
N VAL A 74 3.98 12.57 7.37
CA VAL A 74 4.12 11.88 6.09
C VAL A 74 5.18 10.78 6.15
N ALA A 75 6.30 11.02 6.82
CA ALA A 75 7.36 10.03 6.98
C ALA A 75 6.88 8.81 7.79
N LEU A 76 6.20 9.03 8.93
CA LEU A 76 5.62 7.97 9.76
C LEU A 76 4.57 7.15 9.00
N LEU A 77 3.67 7.83 8.28
CA LEU A 77 2.68 7.17 7.43
C LEU A 77 3.33 6.40 6.28
N ALA A 78 4.39 6.95 5.68
CA ALA A 78 5.14 6.27 4.63
C ALA A 78 5.79 5.00 5.14
N ASN A 79 6.37 5.03 6.35
CA ASN A 79 6.96 3.86 6.99
C ASN A 79 5.90 2.81 7.31
N ALA A 80 4.76 3.19 7.89
CA ALA A 80 3.66 2.26 8.15
C ALA A 80 3.15 1.58 6.88
N VAL A 81 3.03 2.33 5.78
CA VAL A 81 2.69 1.77 4.46
C VAL A 81 3.74 0.79 3.96
N PHE A 82 5.02 1.09 4.16
CA PHE A 82 6.12 0.20 3.79
C PHE A 82 6.03 -1.13 4.55
N GLU A 83 5.90 -1.09 5.87
CA GLU A 83 5.76 -2.29 6.71
C GLU A 83 4.57 -3.16 6.28
N ILE A 84 3.40 -2.55 6.08
CA ILE A 84 2.21 -3.27 5.62
C ILE A 84 2.43 -3.85 4.22
N ASN A 85 3.18 -3.17 3.34
CA ASN A 85 3.53 -3.68 2.01
C ASN A 85 4.48 -4.88 2.05
N MET A 86 5.22 -5.07 3.14
CA MET A 86 6.11 -6.21 3.33
C MET A 86 5.38 -7.45 3.86
N LEU A 87 4.31 -7.30 4.63
CA LEU A 87 3.56 -8.43 5.22
C LEU A 87 3.13 -9.52 4.22
N PRO A 88 2.61 -9.22 3.00
CA PRO A 88 2.28 -10.27 2.05
C PRO A 88 3.51 -11.06 1.59
N LYS A 89 4.67 -10.39 1.46
CA LYS A 89 5.91 -11.07 1.07
C LYS A 89 6.36 -12.03 2.18
N GLU A 90 6.30 -11.60 3.43
CA GLU A 90 6.66 -12.42 4.58
C GLU A 90 5.73 -13.61 4.75
N LEU A 91 4.43 -13.41 4.52
CA LEU A 91 3.42 -14.46 4.55
C LEU A 91 3.65 -15.52 3.45
N ILE A 92 4.08 -15.09 2.27
CA ILE A 92 4.31 -15.96 1.11
C ILE A 92 5.65 -16.69 1.20
N LYS A 93 6.68 -16.07 1.79
CA LYS A 93 8.06 -16.60 1.86
C LYS A 93 8.15 -18.06 2.33
N PRO A 94 7.46 -18.53 3.39
CA PRO A 94 7.53 -19.93 3.79
C PRO A 94 6.87 -20.90 2.79
N GLU A 95 5.96 -20.43 1.93
CA GLU A 95 5.21 -21.25 0.97
C GLU A 95 5.97 -21.45 -0.36
N ILE A 96 6.95 -20.59 -0.67
CA ILE A 96 7.63 -20.60 -1.98
C ILE A 96 8.58 -21.79 -2.18
N ASN A 97 8.96 -22.50 -1.10
CA ASN A 97 9.83 -23.69 -1.17
C ASN A 97 9.34 -24.82 -0.23
N ALA A 98 8.05 -24.81 0.11
CA ALA A 98 7.43 -25.85 0.94
C ALA A 98 7.13 -27.12 0.14
#